data_AF-F4R593-F1
#
_entry.id   AF-F4R593-F1
#
_cell.length_a   1.000
_cell.length_b   1.000
_cell.length_c   1.000
_cell.angle_alpha   90.00
_cell.angle_beta   90.00
_cell.angle_gamma   90.00
#
_symmetry.space_group_name_H-M   'P 1'
#
loop_
_entity.id
_entity.type
_entity.pdbx_description
1 polymer ?
#
loop_
_entity_poly.entity_id
_entity_poly.type
_entity_poly.pdbx_seq_one_letter_code
_entity_poly.pdbx_strand_id
1 'polypeptide(L)'
;MSFINLFTTLFTLFFIESLLITNVHSAAASSMSPLRHALMPRDLPPCPQIWPAQPYPTDKERLHDLAVDEKATKGPGWRPSACDKKLWNCVFVERGVKTKAGGFYRSAEYPVDHGNRVEVYQYWQSTIQWVAPNGGGAVNSYMAHGVDYVCVTGTMGVKFLGNTSMLLGDPKNPNLHVCDCHYPLDDDKFIFNRAI
;
A
#
# COMPACT_ATOMS: atom_id res chain seq x y z
N MET A 1 -31.75 1.74 -59.37
CA MET A 1 -30.51 1.24 -58.75
C MET A 1 -29.67 2.32 -58.05
N SER A 2 -29.71 3.60 -58.47
CA SER A 2 -28.91 4.68 -57.86
C SER A 2 -29.32 5.05 -56.42
N PHE A 3 -30.62 5.04 -56.11
CA PHE A 3 -31.13 5.48 -54.80
C PHE A 3 -30.80 4.53 -53.64
N ILE A 4 -30.83 3.21 -53.89
CA ILE A 4 -30.55 2.20 -52.85
C ILE A 4 -29.08 2.27 -52.41
N ASN A 5 -28.17 2.48 -53.37
CA ASN A 5 -26.75 2.60 -53.10
C ASN A 5 -26.40 3.84 -52.27
N LEU A 6 -27.10 4.96 -52.50
CA LEU A 6 -26.91 6.17 -51.70
C LEU A 6 -27.30 5.98 -50.23
N PHE A 7 -28.41 5.27 -49.98
CA PHE A 7 -28.87 4.97 -48.63
C PHE A 7 -27.93 4.01 -47.89
N THR A 8 -27.41 2.98 -48.55
CA THR A 8 -26.44 2.08 -47.93
C THR A 8 -25.13 2.77 -47.59
N THR A 9 -24.63 3.68 -48.43
CA THR A 9 -23.42 4.46 -48.16
C THR A 9 -23.59 5.43 -46.99
N LEU A 10 -24.74 6.12 -46.92
CA LEU A 10 -25.05 7.01 -45.78
C LEU A 10 -25.16 6.22 -44.48
N PHE A 11 -25.81 5.05 -44.50
CA PHE A 11 -25.97 4.23 -43.31
C PHE A 11 -24.64 3.66 -42.80
N THR A 12 -23.73 3.29 -43.70
CA THR A 12 -22.37 2.83 -43.32
C THR A 12 -21.53 3.96 -42.75
N LEU A 13 -21.60 5.17 -43.32
CA LEU A 13 -20.89 6.34 -42.77
C LEU A 13 -21.39 6.69 -41.37
N PHE A 14 -22.71 6.71 -41.14
CA PHE A 14 -23.29 6.94 -39.81
C PHE A 14 -22.87 5.87 -38.79
N PHE A 15 -22.78 4.60 -39.20
CA PHE A 15 -22.33 3.51 -38.32
C PHE A 15 -20.85 3.66 -37.95
N ILE A 16 -19.99 4.07 -38.89
CA ILE A 16 -18.57 4.30 -38.64
C ILE A 16 -18.39 5.50 -37.71
N GLU A 17 -19.12 6.59 -37.92
CA GLU A 17 -19.05 7.79 -37.09
C GLU A 17 -19.54 7.53 -35.65
N SER A 18 -20.62 6.77 -35.48
CA SER A 18 -21.11 6.36 -34.16
C SER A 18 -20.17 5.38 -33.44
N LEU A 19 -19.49 4.48 -34.16
CA LEU A 19 -18.43 3.64 -33.60
C LEU A 19 -17.16 4.43 -33.22
N LEU A 20 -16.83 5.49 -33.96
CA LEU A 20 -15.70 6.35 -33.62
C LEU A 20 -16.02 7.24 -32.41
N ILE A 21 -17.25 7.76 -32.30
CA ILE A 21 -17.68 8.57 -31.15
C ILE A 21 -17.71 7.73 -29.87
N THR A 22 -18.12 6.46 -29.91
CA THR A 22 -18.09 5.58 -28.72
C THR A 22 -16.68 5.15 -28.30
N ASN A 23 -15.73 5.10 -29.23
CA ASN A 23 -14.33 4.78 -28.92
C ASN A 23 -13.49 6.00 -28.50
N VAL A 24 -13.85 7.20 -28.96
CA VAL A 24 -13.12 8.45 -28.61
C VAL A 24 -13.76 9.15 -27.40
N HIS A 25 -15.06 8.99 -27.19
CA HIS A 25 -15.76 9.37 -25.97
C HIS A 25 -16.40 8.12 -25.37
N SER A 26 -15.58 7.28 -24.74
CA SER A 26 -16.07 6.63 -23.52
C SER A 26 -16.61 7.77 -22.68
N ALA A 27 -17.94 7.82 -22.55
CA ALA A 27 -18.63 8.72 -21.67
C ALA A 27 -17.79 8.73 -20.40
N ALA A 28 -17.21 9.89 -20.10
CA ALA A 28 -16.67 10.17 -18.79
C ALA A 28 -17.87 9.92 -17.88
N ALA A 29 -17.96 8.69 -17.37
CA ALA A 29 -18.86 8.34 -16.31
C ALA A 29 -18.50 9.37 -15.26
N SER A 30 -19.38 10.34 -15.12
CA SER A 30 -19.31 11.40 -14.14
C SER A 30 -19.02 10.63 -12.86
N SER A 31 -17.78 10.75 -12.40
CA SER A 31 -17.28 10.14 -11.19
C SER A 31 -17.98 10.84 -10.03
N MET A 32 -19.29 10.64 -9.92
CA MET A 32 -20.06 10.79 -8.69
C MET A 32 -19.77 9.54 -7.87
N SER A 33 -18.49 9.39 -7.51
CA SER A 33 -18.09 8.60 -6.36
C SER A 33 -18.06 9.60 -5.21
N PRO A 34 -19.12 9.71 -4.40
CA PRO A 34 -19.07 10.59 -3.25
C PRO A 34 -18.01 9.99 -2.32
N LEU A 35 -16.92 10.74 -2.11
CA LEU A 35 -15.75 10.41 -1.29
C LEU A 35 -14.60 9.64 -2.00
N ARG A 36 -14.06 10.21 -3.09
CA ARG A 36 -12.64 9.98 -3.47
C ARG A 36 -11.72 10.83 -2.59
N HIS A 37 -11.50 10.39 -1.36
CA HIS A 37 -10.21 10.65 -0.72
C HIS A 37 -9.59 9.29 -0.42
N ALA A 38 -8.88 8.73 -1.40
CA ALA A 38 -7.67 8.01 -1.02
C ALA A 38 -6.93 8.96 -0.08
N LEU A 39 -6.73 8.55 1.20
CA LEU A 39 -6.22 9.39 2.28
C LEU A 39 -5.34 10.49 1.68
N MET A 40 -5.89 11.71 1.55
CA MET A 40 -5.11 12.80 1.00
C MET A 40 -3.83 12.87 1.84
N PRO A 41 -2.66 13.10 1.23
CA PRO A 41 -1.45 13.35 1.99
C PRO A 41 -1.79 14.38 3.07
N ARG A 42 -1.90 13.94 4.31
CA ARG A 42 -1.94 14.87 5.43
C ARG A 42 -0.49 15.23 5.66
N ASP A 43 -0.20 16.52 5.73
CA ASP A 43 1.17 16.99 5.92
C ASP A 43 1.83 16.32 7.14
N LEU A 44 1.05 16.04 8.19
CA LEU A 44 1.49 15.34 9.40
C LEU A 44 0.37 14.46 10.00
N PRO A 45 0.70 13.32 10.64
CA PRO A 45 -0.26 12.50 11.38
C PRO A 45 -0.74 13.24 12.64
N PRO A 46 -1.92 12.93 13.18
CA PRO A 46 -2.44 13.54 14.42
C PRO A 46 -1.71 13.07 15.69
N CYS A 47 -0.55 12.43 15.56
CA CYS A 47 0.18 11.80 16.64
C CYS A 47 1.29 12.70 17.19
N PRO A 48 1.59 12.66 18.50
CA PRO A 48 2.77 13.30 19.07
C PRO A 48 4.07 12.85 18.35
N GLN A 49 4.91 13.79 17.95
CA GLN A 49 6.19 13.46 17.31
C GLN A 49 7.26 13.13 18.36
N ILE A 50 7.97 12.02 18.16
CA ILE A 50 9.05 11.58 19.06
C ILE A 50 10.34 11.39 18.26
N TRP A 51 11.17 12.42 18.17
CA TRP A 51 12.39 12.35 17.39
C TRP A 51 13.36 11.31 17.98
N PRO A 52 13.82 10.32 17.18
CA PRO A 52 14.78 9.35 17.67
C PRO A 52 16.13 10.01 17.97
N ALA A 53 16.85 9.44 18.94
CA ALA A 53 18.14 9.94 19.35
C ALA A 53 19.18 9.82 18.22
N GLN A 54 20.02 10.85 18.10
CA GLN A 54 21.21 10.88 17.24
C GLN A 54 22.36 10.06 17.88
N PRO A 55 23.34 9.57 17.08
CA PRO A 55 23.45 9.74 15.63
C PRO A 55 22.55 8.78 14.83
N TYR A 56 22.10 9.21 13.66
CA TYR A 56 21.43 8.32 12.70
C TYR A 56 22.45 7.45 11.94
N PRO A 57 22.06 6.24 11.50
CA PRO A 57 22.90 5.41 10.64
C PRO A 57 23.27 6.15 9.34
N THR A 58 24.52 6.00 8.93
CA THR A 58 25.05 6.44 7.64
C THR A 58 24.51 5.57 6.51
N ASP A 59 24.54 6.06 5.27
CA ASP A 59 24.11 5.26 4.11
C ASP A 59 24.98 4.00 3.91
N LYS A 60 26.26 4.05 4.31
CA LYS A 60 27.13 2.88 4.29
C LYS A 60 26.67 1.81 5.27
N GLU A 61 26.28 2.20 6.49
CA GLU A 61 25.73 1.27 7.48
C GLU A 61 24.39 0.69 7.00
N ARG A 62 23.52 1.52 6.42
CA ARG A 62 22.25 1.06 5.84
C ARG A 62 22.45 0.03 4.74
N LEU A 63 23.35 0.30 3.80
CA LEU A 63 23.65 -0.65 2.72
C LEU A 63 24.26 -1.94 3.27
N HIS A 64 25.08 -1.84 4.32
CA HIS A 64 25.63 -3.01 4.98
C HIS A 64 24.55 -3.88 5.62
N ASP A 65 23.60 -3.28 6.36
CA ASP A 65 22.49 -3.99 6.99
C ASP A 65 21.71 -4.83 5.95
N LEU A 66 21.33 -4.21 4.82
CA LEU A 66 20.57 -4.88 3.77
C LEU A 66 21.35 -6.00 3.07
N ALA A 67 22.66 -5.81 2.86
CA ALA A 67 23.53 -6.77 2.17
C ALA A 67 23.79 -8.04 3.00
N VAL A 68 23.72 -7.95 4.33
CA VAL A 68 23.82 -9.11 5.22
C VAL A 68 22.61 -10.03 5.01
N ASP A 69 21.41 -9.47 4.94
CA ASP A 69 20.16 -10.22 4.81
C ASP A 69 19.92 -10.78 3.40
N GLU A 70 20.51 -10.15 2.38
CA GLU A 70 20.46 -10.66 1.00
C GLU A 70 21.12 -12.04 0.86
N LYS A 71 22.22 -12.27 1.59
CA LYS A 71 23.01 -13.51 1.55
C LYS A 71 22.58 -14.55 2.59
N ALA A 72 21.62 -14.22 3.45
CA ALA A 72 21.19 -15.09 4.52
C ALA A 72 20.38 -16.30 4.01
N THR A 73 20.54 -17.46 4.66
CA THR A 73 19.66 -18.60 4.46
C THR A 73 18.31 -18.32 5.14
N LYS A 74 17.24 -18.33 4.35
CA LYS A 74 15.88 -18.01 4.79
C LYS A 74 15.12 -19.30 5.07
N GLY A 75 14.65 -19.47 6.30
CA GLY A 75 13.83 -20.61 6.72
C GLY A 75 12.54 -20.16 7.42
N PRO A 76 11.75 -21.10 7.97
CA PRO A 76 10.51 -20.76 8.67
C PRO A 76 10.75 -19.82 9.85
N GLY A 77 9.97 -18.73 9.89
CA GLY A 77 10.11 -17.69 10.90
C GLY A 77 11.34 -16.79 10.74
N TRP A 78 12.06 -16.89 9.60
CA TRP A 78 13.17 -15.99 9.31
C TRP A 78 12.70 -14.53 9.23
N ARG A 79 13.52 -13.66 9.81
CA ARG A 79 13.32 -12.22 9.92
C ARG A 79 14.64 -11.54 9.53
N PRO A 80 14.61 -10.52 8.67
CA PRO A 80 15.81 -9.74 8.34
C PRO A 80 16.45 -9.15 9.60
N SER A 81 17.77 -9.20 9.70
CA SER A 81 18.52 -8.57 10.80
C SER A 81 18.38 -7.05 10.80
N ALA A 82 18.08 -6.43 9.65
CA ALA A 82 17.70 -5.03 9.55
C ALA A 82 16.48 -4.67 10.43
N CYS A 83 15.60 -5.62 10.74
CA CYS A 83 14.43 -5.38 11.59
C CYS A 83 14.78 -5.17 13.08
N ASP A 84 15.97 -5.57 13.52
CA ASP A 84 16.46 -5.29 14.87
C ASP A 84 17.26 -3.98 14.96
N LYS A 85 17.37 -3.26 13.85
CA LYS A 85 18.15 -2.03 13.74
C LYS A 85 17.22 -0.82 13.79
N LYS A 86 17.65 0.20 14.54
CA LYS A 86 16.92 1.47 14.64
C LYS A 86 16.74 2.10 13.27
N LEU A 87 15.61 2.79 13.10
CA LEU A 87 15.28 3.57 11.90
C LEU A 87 15.09 2.73 10.63
N TRP A 88 14.97 1.41 10.78
CA TRP A 88 14.36 0.53 9.80
C TRP A 88 12.93 0.22 10.25
N ASN A 89 12.03 0.05 9.29
CA ASN A 89 10.67 -0.40 9.52
C ASN A 89 10.48 -1.68 8.71
N CYS A 90 10.28 -2.79 9.42
CA CYS A 90 10.00 -4.07 8.80
C CYS A 90 8.51 -4.35 8.77
N VAL A 91 8.00 -4.61 7.57
CA VAL A 91 6.60 -4.90 7.33
C VAL A 91 6.49 -6.29 6.75
N PHE A 92 6.01 -7.23 7.55
CA PHE A 92 5.63 -8.55 7.07
C PHE A 92 4.30 -8.43 6.34
N VAL A 93 4.23 -8.89 5.10
CA VAL A 93 3.05 -8.76 4.25
C VAL A 93 2.57 -10.14 3.84
N GLU A 94 1.31 -10.41 4.14
CA GLU A 94 0.62 -11.65 3.76
C GLU A 94 0.53 -11.81 2.24
N ARG A 95 0.58 -13.07 1.78
CA ARG A 95 0.37 -13.44 0.38
C ARG A 95 -0.90 -12.81 -0.18
N GLY A 96 -0.77 -12.20 -1.36
CA GLY A 96 -1.90 -11.61 -2.09
C GLY A 96 -2.19 -10.16 -1.72
N VAL A 97 -1.71 -9.66 -0.58
CA VAL A 97 -1.74 -8.22 -0.26
C VAL A 97 -0.75 -7.49 -1.18
N LYS A 98 -1.27 -6.48 -1.90
CA LYS A 98 -0.49 -5.70 -2.88
C LYS A 98 -0.11 -4.35 -2.29
N THR A 99 1.14 -3.95 -2.48
CA THR A 99 1.57 -2.59 -2.14
C THR A 99 1.19 -1.67 -3.29
N LYS A 100 0.42 -0.62 -3.03
CA LYS A 100 0.03 0.35 -4.06
C LYS A 100 1.15 1.37 -4.21
N ALA A 101 1.83 1.34 -5.35
CA ALA A 101 2.98 2.20 -5.62
C ALA A 101 2.59 3.70 -5.64
N GLY A 102 3.40 4.53 -4.98
CA GLY A 102 3.33 5.98 -5.07
C GLY A 102 4.17 6.69 -4.00
N GLY A 103 5.34 7.22 -4.38
CA GLY A 103 6.07 8.23 -3.60
C GLY A 103 6.91 7.77 -2.40
N PHE A 104 7.04 6.47 -2.14
CA PHE A 104 7.91 5.90 -1.09
C PHE A 104 8.97 4.98 -1.69
N TYR A 105 10.09 4.81 -0.98
CA TYR A 105 11.21 3.97 -1.40
C TYR A 105 11.29 2.72 -0.51
N ARG A 106 10.88 1.58 -1.07
CA ARG A 106 11.13 0.29 -0.44
C ARG A 106 12.60 -0.07 -0.62
N SER A 107 13.32 -0.17 0.49
CA SER A 107 14.77 -0.39 0.49
C SER A 107 15.13 -1.84 0.18
N ALA A 108 14.35 -2.80 0.65
CA ALA A 108 14.48 -4.20 0.26
C ALA A 108 13.14 -4.95 0.36
N GLU A 109 13.05 -6.07 -0.36
CA GLU A 109 11.97 -7.04 -0.22
C GLU A 109 12.59 -8.44 -0.14
N TYR A 110 12.19 -9.20 0.87
CA TYR A 110 12.65 -10.55 1.08
C TYR A 110 11.46 -11.51 1.06
N PRO A 111 11.38 -12.45 0.10
CA PRO A 111 10.36 -13.48 0.14
C PRO A 111 10.58 -14.39 1.36
N VAL A 112 9.48 -14.80 1.97
CA VAL A 112 9.45 -15.80 3.04
C VAL A 112 8.46 -16.92 2.67
N ASP A 113 8.13 -17.79 3.62
CA ASP A 113 7.31 -18.97 3.35
C ASP A 113 5.89 -18.65 2.87
N HIS A 114 5.34 -19.59 2.09
CA HIS A 114 3.95 -19.60 1.62
C HIS A 114 3.52 -18.35 0.83
N GLY A 115 4.47 -17.64 0.21
CA GLY A 115 4.20 -16.45 -0.60
C GLY A 115 4.01 -15.17 0.21
N ASN A 116 4.29 -15.22 1.52
CA ASN A 116 4.45 -14.03 2.34
C ASN A 116 5.81 -13.35 2.01
N ARG A 117 5.97 -12.10 2.41
CA ARG A 117 7.23 -11.36 2.23
C ARG A 117 7.49 -10.41 3.39
N VAL A 118 8.74 -10.01 3.56
CA VAL A 118 9.12 -8.89 4.43
C VAL A 118 9.56 -7.73 3.54
N GLU A 119 8.88 -6.59 3.68
CA GLU A 119 9.26 -5.34 3.04
C GLU A 119 10.01 -4.48 4.06
N VAL A 120 11.19 -4.00 3.68
CA VAL A 120 12.04 -3.17 4.54
C VAL A 120 12.02 -1.74 4.03
N TYR A 121 11.69 -0.81 4.92
CA TYR A 121 11.61 0.60 4.64
C TYR A 121 12.53 1.39 5.55
N GLN A 122 13.30 2.30 4.97
CA GLN A 122 14.04 3.27 5.76
C GLN A 122 13.06 4.22 6.45
N TYR A 123 13.31 4.61 7.69
CA TYR A 123 12.54 5.66 8.35
C TYR A 123 12.53 6.98 7.55
N TRP A 124 11.51 7.82 7.78
CA TRP A 124 11.14 9.00 7.00
C TRP A 124 10.51 8.69 5.64
N GLN A 125 9.71 7.62 5.55
CA GLN A 125 8.87 7.42 4.37
C GLN A 125 7.62 8.30 4.42
N SER A 126 7.17 8.71 3.23
CA SER A 126 5.79 9.12 2.99
C SER A 126 4.82 7.95 3.28
N THR A 127 3.52 8.25 3.35
CA THR A 127 2.51 7.23 3.62
C THR A 127 2.55 6.10 2.60
N ILE A 128 2.70 4.87 3.08
CA ILE A 128 2.70 3.64 2.30
C ILE A 128 1.32 3.00 2.36
N GLN A 129 0.84 2.48 1.23
CA GLN A 129 -0.46 1.83 1.15
C GLN A 129 -0.33 0.36 0.71
N TRP A 130 -1.03 -0.52 1.44
CA TRP A 130 -1.28 -1.91 1.06
C TRP A 130 -2.76 -2.12 0.84
N VAL A 131 -3.12 -2.93 -0.15
CA VAL A 131 -4.50 -3.19 -0.55
C VAL A 131 -4.79 -4.67 -0.61
N ALA A 132 -6.02 -5.03 -0.24
CA ALA A 132 -6.52 -6.39 -0.40
C ALA A 132 -6.50 -6.81 -1.89
N PRO A 133 -6.23 -8.09 -2.22
CA PRO A 133 -6.12 -8.57 -3.60
C PRO A 133 -7.34 -8.24 -4.48
N ASN A 134 -8.53 -8.21 -3.88
CA ASN A 134 -9.81 -7.99 -4.56
C ASN A 134 -10.46 -6.63 -4.21
N GLY A 135 -9.69 -5.66 -3.69
CA GLY A 135 -10.20 -4.32 -3.40
C GLY A 135 -11.10 -4.21 -2.15
N GLY A 136 -11.11 -5.23 -1.28
CA GLY A 136 -11.95 -5.30 -0.08
C GLY A 136 -11.49 -4.46 1.11
N GLY A 137 -10.38 -3.73 1.01
CA GLY A 137 -9.84 -2.90 2.09
C GLY A 137 -8.41 -2.43 1.81
N ALA A 138 -7.91 -1.56 2.69
CA ALA A 138 -6.54 -1.05 2.63
C ALA A 138 -5.92 -0.87 4.02
N VAL A 139 -4.60 -0.89 4.07
CA VAL A 139 -3.77 -0.39 5.17
C VAL A 139 -2.98 0.78 4.65
N ASN A 140 -2.91 1.85 5.43
CA ASN A 140 -2.02 2.98 5.19
C ASN A 140 -1.15 3.17 6.41
N SER A 141 0.16 3.32 6.22
CA SER A 141 1.11 3.52 7.30
C SER A 141 2.02 4.69 6.97
N TYR A 142 2.11 5.63 7.90
CA TYR A 142 3.02 6.77 7.85
C TYR A 142 4.14 6.53 8.88
N MET A 143 5.35 6.24 8.39
CA MET A 143 6.51 5.84 9.19
C MET A 143 7.56 6.96 9.20
N ALA A 144 7.20 8.09 9.82
CA ALA A 144 8.02 9.29 9.87
C ALA A 144 7.79 10.06 11.18
N HIS A 145 8.74 10.91 11.57
CA HIS A 145 8.65 11.74 12.78
C HIS A 145 8.45 10.97 14.10
N GLY A 146 8.98 9.75 14.17
CA GLY A 146 9.05 8.95 15.38
C GLY A 146 7.79 8.18 15.72
N VAL A 147 6.85 8.13 14.78
CA VAL A 147 5.57 7.46 14.95
C VAL A 147 5.26 6.63 13.71
N ASP A 148 4.67 5.46 13.94
CA ASP A 148 3.96 4.73 12.90
C ASP A 148 2.45 5.01 13.03
N TYR A 149 1.94 5.92 12.21
CA TYR A 149 0.51 6.20 12.15
C TYR A 149 -0.16 5.30 11.12
N VAL A 150 -1.00 4.39 11.60
CA VAL A 150 -1.61 3.35 10.77
C VAL A 150 -3.12 3.57 10.71
N CYS A 151 -3.68 3.48 9.50
CA CYS A 151 -5.12 3.45 9.27
C CYS A 151 -5.49 2.21 8.45
N VAL A 152 -6.52 1.49 8.89
CA VAL A 152 -7.03 0.29 8.21
C VAL A 152 -8.49 0.47 7.80
N THR A 153 -8.88 -0.20 6.71
CA THR A 153 -10.26 -0.23 6.21
C THR A 153 -10.65 -1.62 5.70
N GLY A 154 -11.96 -1.89 5.67
CA GLY A 154 -12.52 -3.08 5.04
C GLY A 154 -11.98 -4.38 5.64
N THR A 155 -11.56 -5.33 4.80
CA THR A 155 -11.09 -6.67 5.21
C THR A 155 -9.66 -6.69 5.76
N MET A 156 -8.92 -5.59 5.62
CA MET A 156 -7.52 -5.53 6.02
C MET A 156 -7.34 -5.39 7.53
N GLY A 157 -6.16 -5.77 8.01
CA GLY A 157 -5.74 -5.59 9.38
C GLY A 157 -4.22 -5.47 9.50
N VAL A 158 -3.79 -4.96 10.64
CA VAL A 158 -2.38 -4.87 11.05
C VAL A 158 -2.24 -5.48 12.44
N LYS A 159 -1.21 -6.30 12.63
CA LYS A 159 -0.76 -6.77 13.94
C LYS A 159 0.61 -6.18 14.21
N PHE A 160 0.74 -5.44 15.29
CA PHE A 160 2.03 -4.93 15.76
C PHE A 160 2.71 -6.03 16.57
N LEU A 161 3.95 -6.37 16.23
CA LEU A 161 4.60 -7.57 16.76
C LEU A 161 5.16 -7.35 18.17
N GLY A 162 5.63 -6.15 18.51
CA GLY A 162 6.23 -5.85 19.80
C GLY A 162 5.24 -5.87 20.97
N ASN A 163 4.03 -5.33 20.78
CA ASN A 163 2.99 -5.31 21.82
C ASN A 163 1.82 -6.27 21.53
N THR A 164 1.85 -6.99 20.41
CA THR A 164 0.81 -7.92 19.94
C THR A 164 -0.57 -7.31 19.68
N SER A 165 -0.69 -5.97 19.70
CA SER A 165 -1.95 -5.30 19.44
C SER A 165 -2.36 -5.45 17.96
N MET A 166 -3.66 -5.32 17.71
CA MET A 166 -4.22 -5.44 16.37
C MET A 166 -5.11 -4.25 16.05
N LEU A 167 -4.93 -3.71 14.85
CA LEU A 167 -5.79 -2.70 14.27
C LEU A 167 -6.54 -3.33 13.11
N LEU A 168 -7.87 -3.39 13.21
CA LEU A 168 -8.72 -4.13 12.29
C LEU A 168 -9.71 -3.21 11.59
N GLY A 169 -9.86 -3.34 10.27
CA GLY A 169 -10.93 -2.65 9.55
C GLY A 169 -12.31 -3.22 9.89
N ASP A 170 -13.35 -2.64 9.31
CA ASP A 170 -14.70 -3.22 9.34
C ASP A 170 -15.13 -3.63 7.93
N PRO A 171 -15.26 -4.95 7.63
CA PRO A 171 -15.72 -5.42 6.33
C PRO A 171 -17.17 -5.03 6.03
N LYS A 172 -17.99 -4.81 7.06
CA LYS A 172 -19.39 -4.37 6.92
C LYS A 172 -19.49 -2.88 6.61
N ASN A 173 -18.48 -2.11 7.01
CA ASN A 173 -18.35 -0.68 6.79
C ASN A 173 -17.01 -0.37 6.10
N PRO A 174 -16.83 -0.74 4.81
CA PRO A 174 -15.52 -0.70 4.15
C PRO A 174 -14.91 0.70 3.99
N ASN A 175 -15.71 1.75 4.18
CA ASN A 175 -15.27 3.14 4.17
C ASN A 175 -14.91 3.69 5.57
N LEU A 176 -15.14 2.90 6.63
CA LEU A 176 -14.75 3.28 7.99
C LEU A 176 -13.24 3.12 8.13
N HIS A 177 -12.58 4.21 8.49
CA HIS A 177 -11.16 4.23 8.82
C HIS A 177 -10.99 4.05 10.32
N VAL A 178 -10.29 2.97 10.70
CA VAL A 178 -9.84 2.78 12.07
C VAL A 178 -8.35 3.10 12.08
N CYS A 179 -7.95 4.09 12.88
CA CYS A 179 -6.57 4.59 12.89
C CYS A 179 -5.98 4.58 14.30
N ASP A 180 -4.68 4.36 14.39
CA ASP A 180 -3.94 4.38 15.66
C ASP A 180 -2.51 4.89 15.47
N CYS A 181 -1.95 5.44 16.55
CA CYS A 181 -0.57 5.90 16.64
C CYS A 181 0.26 4.86 17.39
N HIS A 182 1.21 4.22 16.71
CA HIS A 182 2.03 3.18 17.32
C HIS A 182 3.46 3.66 17.62
N TYR A 183 3.96 3.20 18.78
CA TYR A 183 5.30 3.46 19.28
C TYR A 183 5.90 2.18 19.91
N PRO A 184 7.21 1.94 19.78
CA PRO A 184 8.15 2.74 19.00
C PRO A 184 7.95 2.50 17.50
N LEU A 185 8.43 3.45 16.69
CA LEU A 185 8.31 3.40 15.23
C LEU A 185 8.95 2.15 14.61
N ASP A 186 10.09 1.71 15.14
CA ASP A 186 10.87 0.59 14.61
C ASP A 186 10.29 -0.78 15.01
N ASP A 187 9.09 -0.81 15.61
CA ASP A 187 8.39 -2.06 15.83
C ASP A 187 7.90 -2.66 14.52
N ASP A 188 8.07 -3.97 14.41
CA ASP A 188 7.64 -4.71 13.24
C ASP A 188 6.13 -4.84 13.22
N LYS A 189 5.58 -4.93 12.01
CA LYS A 189 4.15 -5.17 11.84
C LYS A 189 3.86 -6.20 10.77
N PHE A 190 2.77 -6.92 10.96
CA PHE A 190 2.21 -7.87 10.00
C PHE A 190 0.93 -7.32 9.41
N ILE A 191 0.89 -7.20 8.08
CA ILE A 191 -0.26 -6.75 7.30
C ILE A 191 -0.92 -7.96 6.67
N PHE A 192 -2.23 -8.10 6.91
CA PHE A 192 -3.00 -9.26 6.49
C PHE A 192 -4.41 -8.89 6.01
N ASN A 193 -5.03 -9.81 5.30
CA ASN A 193 -6.39 -9.74 4.80
C ASN A 193 -7.25 -10.83 5.47
N ARG A 194 -8.24 -10.41 6.27
CA ARG A 194 -9.11 -11.33 7.03
C ARG A 194 -10.13 -12.11 6.21
N ALA A 195 -10.17 -11.87 4.90
CA ALA A 195 -11.07 -12.57 3.99
C ALA A 195 -10.43 -13.81 3.35
N ILE A 196 -9.19 -14.15 3.73
CA ILE A 196 -8.43 -15.30 3.23
C ILE A 196 -8.47 -16.43 4.27
#